data_AF-A0A8W8M065-F1
#
_entry.id   AF-A0A8W8M065-F1
#
_cell.length_a   1.000
_cell.length_b   1.000
_cell.length_c   1.000
_cell.angle_alpha   90.00
_cell.angle_beta   90.00
_cell.angle_gamma   90.00
#
_symmetry.space_group_name_H-M   'P 1'
#
loop_
_entity.id
_entity.type
_entity.pdbx_description
1 polymer ?
#
loop_
_entity_poly.entity_id
_entity_poly.type
_entity_poly.pdbx_seq_one_letter_code
_entity_poly.pdbx_strand_id
1 'polypeptide(L)'
;MWRTHLFATLNFLLILRKGAAFNPCDDGNHFLLPNAGWRGTACKRTRDTSICDRYVETGANKWYKVLGHDDKSPRKMAEEIAEMFHCGTDYPLYLPNGSHPTLDGTIVTRNACMRVGADKCKEQYAVQILKCGTFFLYNLSRPNSCDIAYCFGENETCSKPDPCEEKNRLTLLVSGDRSTSCKDQSLKLCDSVLRSSWYRPMKNSIDVKMASSCVERYSCGTEEPIWLKGAEPTLADKTVDMKACVTVAKSGACSCDMEIDIQVRNCSSYLVYNLSSTPSCPQRYCFGQKGQCHENVYDSNSMWKEPSKIVLISLAMVIVLALLVILGFMIHKNIFRPVVKVNVQPSIKEKDNRDANLDDIIKPK
;
A
#
# COMPACT_ATOMS: atom_id res chain seq x y z
N MET A 1 0.50 -30.75 -74.87
CA MET A 1 -0.59 -29.77 -74.70
C MET A 1 -0.70 -29.45 -73.22
N TRP A 2 -0.07 -28.37 -72.78
CA TRP A 2 -0.73 -27.12 -72.38
C TRP A 2 -1.55 -27.20 -71.08
N ARG A 3 -1.00 -26.54 -70.04
CA ARG A 3 -1.67 -25.54 -69.15
C ARG A 3 -2.77 -26.08 -68.19
N THR A 4 -2.88 -25.75 -66.90
CA THR A 4 -2.64 -24.50 -66.15
C THR A 4 -2.73 -24.77 -64.63
N HIS A 5 -1.86 -24.10 -63.86
CA HIS A 5 -2.02 -23.51 -62.51
C HIS A 5 -2.72 -24.27 -61.36
N LEU A 6 -1.94 -24.55 -60.30
CA LEU A 6 -2.25 -24.06 -58.95
C LEU A 6 -0.96 -23.98 -58.10
N PHE A 7 -0.19 -22.90 -58.29
CA PHE A 7 0.80 -22.47 -57.29
C PHE A 7 0.02 -21.72 -56.21
N ALA A 8 -0.31 -22.40 -55.11
CA ALA A 8 -0.75 -21.74 -53.89
C ALA A 8 0.48 -21.08 -53.26
N THR A 9 0.79 -19.86 -53.68
CA THR A 9 1.73 -18.99 -52.97
C THR A 9 1.15 -18.73 -51.59
N LEU A 10 1.88 -19.22 -50.59
CA LEU A 10 1.72 -18.96 -49.17
C LEU A 10 1.50 -17.45 -48.94
N ASN A 11 0.24 -17.03 -48.78
CA ASN A 11 -0.10 -15.75 -48.17
C ASN A 11 0.25 -15.87 -46.68
N PHE A 12 1.54 -15.77 -46.37
CA PHE A 12 1.96 -15.38 -45.04
C PHE A 12 1.66 -13.89 -44.93
N LEU A 13 0.41 -13.59 -44.57
CA LEU A 13 0.04 -12.33 -43.96
C LEU A 13 0.97 -12.18 -42.74
N LEU A 14 2.10 -11.49 -42.96
CA LEU A 14 2.78 -10.75 -41.92
C LEU A 14 1.76 -9.70 -41.45
N ILE A 15 0.86 -10.13 -40.57
CA ILE A 15 0.20 -9.23 -39.65
C ILE A 15 1.35 -8.71 -38.79
N LEU A 16 1.94 -7.60 -39.23
CA LEU A 16 2.55 -6.66 -38.32
C LEU A 16 1.46 -6.33 -37.31
N ARG A 17 1.41 -7.07 -36.20
CA ARG A 17 0.97 -6.51 -34.93
C ARG A 17 1.94 -5.37 -34.68
N LYS A 18 1.66 -4.21 -35.30
CA LYS A 18 2.11 -2.94 -34.75
C LYS A 18 1.55 -2.97 -33.33
N GLY A 19 2.41 -3.28 -32.36
CA GLY A 19 2.05 -3.05 -30.96
C GLY A 19 1.53 -1.63 -30.91
N ALA A 20 0.35 -1.44 -30.29
CA ALA A 20 -0.21 -0.11 -30.11
C ALA A 20 0.91 0.81 -29.62
N ALA A 21 1.15 1.92 -30.32
CA ALA A 21 2.22 2.83 -29.95
C ALA A 21 2.00 3.26 -28.50
N PHE A 22 3.04 3.20 -27.67
CA PHE A 22 2.96 3.60 -26.27
C PHE A 22 2.48 5.05 -26.17
N ASN A 23 1.26 5.25 -25.69
CA ASN A 23 0.66 6.57 -25.53
C ASN A 23 0.59 6.91 -24.03
N PRO A 24 1.35 7.92 -23.55
CA PRO A 24 1.32 8.32 -22.15
C PRO A 24 -0.06 8.76 -21.64
N CYS A 25 -0.93 9.24 -22.53
CA CYS A 25 -2.28 9.69 -22.17
C CYS A 25 -3.23 8.55 -21.77
N ASP A 26 -2.92 7.31 -22.13
CA ASP A 26 -3.76 6.17 -21.76
C ASP A 26 -3.59 5.84 -20.27
N ASP A 27 -4.68 5.43 -19.63
CA ASP A 27 -4.65 5.04 -18.22
C ASP A 27 -3.67 3.88 -17.99
N GLY A 28 -2.83 4.01 -16.96
CA GLY A 28 -1.77 3.04 -16.65
C GLY A 28 -0.44 3.28 -17.36
N ASN A 29 -0.37 4.19 -18.35
CA ASN A 29 0.88 4.55 -19.05
C ASN A 29 1.59 5.79 -18.47
N HIS A 30 1.11 6.31 -17.35
CA HIS A 30 1.68 7.45 -16.65
C HIS A 30 1.64 7.23 -15.13
N PHE A 31 2.45 8.00 -14.41
CA PHE A 31 2.57 7.96 -12.95
C PHE A 31 1.77 9.10 -12.31
N LEU A 32 1.45 8.96 -11.03
CA LEU A 32 0.95 10.07 -10.22
C LEU A 32 2.12 10.76 -9.52
N LEU A 33 2.16 12.09 -9.53
CA LEU A 33 3.16 12.84 -8.77
C LEU A 33 2.79 12.83 -7.28
N PRO A 34 3.70 12.44 -6.37
CA PRO A 34 3.40 12.36 -4.94
C PRO A 34 3.20 13.73 -4.31
N ASN A 35 2.56 13.77 -3.14
CA ASN A 35 2.32 14.98 -2.33
C ASN A 35 1.51 16.08 -3.06
N ALA A 36 0.71 15.72 -4.06
CA ALA A 36 0.01 16.68 -4.92
C ALA A 36 -0.86 17.69 -4.16
N GLY A 37 -1.39 17.28 -3.00
CA GLY A 37 -2.15 18.16 -2.11
C GLY A 37 -1.37 19.35 -1.54
N TRP A 38 -0.04 19.25 -1.44
CA TRP A 38 0.82 20.28 -0.85
C TRP A 38 1.45 21.20 -1.90
N ARG A 39 1.21 20.98 -3.19
CA ARG A 39 1.92 21.65 -4.30
C ARG A 39 1.25 22.94 -4.80
N GLY A 40 0.17 23.38 -4.17
CA GLY A 40 -0.57 24.58 -4.59
C GLY A 40 0.19 25.88 -4.32
N THR A 41 0.00 26.90 -5.16
CA THR A 41 0.72 28.18 -5.01
C THR A 41 0.33 28.98 -3.77
N ALA A 42 -0.82 28.69 -3.14
CA ALA A 42 -1.22 29.25 -1.85
C ALA A 42 -0.89 28.32 -0.66
N CYS A 43 -0.29 27.14 -0.90
CA CYS A 43 0.12 26.23 0.15
C CYS A 43 1.49 26.62 0.73
N LYS A 44 1.50 27.25 1.91
CA LYS A 44 2.73 27.54 2.65
C LYS A 44 3.27 26.28 3.33
N ARG A 45 4.56 25.99 3.15
CA ARG A 45 5.20 24.86 3.84
C ARG A 45 5.27 25.10 5.35
N THR A 46 5.24 24.01 6.11
CA THR A 46 5.60 24.02 7.53
C THR A 46 7.12 24.00 7.70
N ARG A 47 7.63 24.39 8.87
CA ARG A 47 9.08 24.54 9.09
C ARG A 47 9.86 23.23 8.92
N ASP A 48 9.22 22.09 9.17
CA ASP A 48 9.91 20.81 9.36
C ASP A 48 9.88 19.88 8.13
N THR A 49 9.19 20.27 7.04
CA THR A 49 9.07 19.43 5.84
C THR A 49 9.02 20.26 4.56
N SER A 50 10.03 20.09 3.70
CA SER A 50 10.09 20.60 2.33
C SER A 50 9.88 19.44 1.35
N ILE A 51 9.04 19.63 0.32
CA ILE A 51 8.88 18.61 -0.74
C ILE A 51 10.18 18.52 -1.52
N CYS A 52 10.75 17.32 -1.62
CA CYS A 52 11.97 17.08 -2.37
C CYS A 52 11.68 16.42 -3.73
N ASP A 53 11.63 17.22 -4.80
CA ASP A 53 11.45 16.70 -6.16
C ASP A 53 12.74 16.19 -6.82
N ARG A 54 13.90 16.38 -6.16
CA ARG A 54 15.19 15.80 -6.58
C ARG A 54 15.14 14.29 -6.77
N TYR A 55 14.27 13.59 -6.03
CA TYR A 55 14.15 12.14 -6.09
C TYR A 55 12.97 11.66 -6.94
N VAL A 56 12.23 12.56 -7.59
CA VAL A 56 11.27 12.16 -8.63
C VAL A 56 12.05 11.48 -9.76
N GLU A 57 11.58 10.32 -10.19
CA GLU A 57 12.22 9.59 -11.28
C GLU A 57 12.11 10.38 -12.60
N THR A 58 13.20 10.46 -13.35
CA THR A 58 13.25 11.21 -14.61
C THR A 58 13.64 10.28 -15.75
N GLY A 59 13.29 10.65 -16.99
CA GLY A 59 13.61 9.89 -18.19
C GLY A 59 12.51 9.98 -19.25
N ALA A 60 12.79 9.51 -20.47
CA ALA A 60 11.90 9.68 -21.63
C ALA A 60 10.46 9.15 -21.42
N ASN A 61 10.30 8.11 -20.59
CA ASN A 61 9.01 7.47 -20.32
C ASN A 61 8.44 7.79 -18.92
N LYS A 62 8.98 8.80 -18.22
CA LYS A 62 8.53 9.21 -16.88
C LYS A 62 7.61 10.43 -16.99
N TRP A 63 6.34 10.13 -17.28
CA TRP A 63 5.27 11.12 -17.38
C TRP A 63 4.41 11.11 -16.11
N TYR A 64 4.16 12.29 -15.56
CA TYR A 64 3.42 12.46 -14.31
C TYR A 64 2.11 13.22 -14.53
N LYS A 65 1.01 12.66 -14.03
CA LYS A 65 -0.25 13.34 -13.81
C LYS A 65 -0.29 13.85 -12.37
N VAL A 66 -0.79 15.07 -12.17
CA VAL A 66 -0.94 15.65 -10.83
C VAL A 66 -2.41 15.82 -10.53
N LEU A 67 -2.83 15.40 -9.34
CA LEU A 67 -4.22 15.44 -8.91
C LEU A 67 -4.40 16.49 -7.81
N GLY A 68 -5.61 17.01 -7.69
CA GLY A 68 -6.01 17.91 -6.62
C GLY A 68 -6.32 17.17 -5.32
N HIS A 69 -6.77 17.92 -4.32
CA HIS A 69 -7.16 17.38 -3.01
C HIS A 69 -8.11 16.17 -3.09
N ASP A 70 -9.01 16.17 -4.07
CA ASP A 70 -10.02 15.15 -4.20
C ASP A 70 -9.50 13.84 -4.83
N ASP A 71 -8.19 13.75 -5.11
CA ASP A 71 -7.51 12.66 -5.80
C ASP A 71 -8.17 12.31 -7.15
N LYS A 72 -8.88 13.26 -7.76
CA LYS A 72 -9.64 13.05 -8.99
C LYS A 72 -9.43 14.16 -9.99
N SER A 73 -9.50 15.41 -9.53
CA SER A 73 -9.41 16.60 -10.37
C SER A 73 -7.95 16.84 -10.78
N PRO A 74 -7.60 16.75 -12.07
CA PRO A 74 -6.23 17.02 -12.51
C PRO A 74 -5.82 18.47 -12.23
N ARG A 75 -4.62 18.68 -11.70
CA ARG A 75 -4.03 20.01 -11.53
C ARG A 75 -3.00 20.27 -12.63
N LYS A 76 -3.07 21.46 -13.22
CA LYS A 76 -1.99 21.96 -14.09
C LYS A 76 -0.84 22.50 -13.24
N MET A 77 0.37 22.45 -13.78
CA MET A 77 1.50 23.18 -13.22
C MET A 77 1.16 24.68 -13.19
N ALA A 78 1.54 25.38 -12.13
CA ALA A 78 1.18 26.79 -11.99
C ALA A 78 1.90 27.65 -13.03
N GLU A 79 1.17 28.58 -13.65
CA GLU A 79 1.73 29.57 -14.59
C GLU A 79 1.89 30.97 -13.99
N GLU A 80 1.45 31.14 -12.75
CA GLU A 80 1.65 32.34 -11.95
C GLU A 80 2.86 32.18 -11.03
N ILE A 81 3.40 33.31 -10.57
CA ILE A 81 4.53 33.33 -9.64
C ILE A 81 4.11 32.64 -8.35
N ALA A 82 4.80 31.56 -8.02
CA ALA A 82 4.76 30.96 -6.70
C ALA A 82 5.78 31.65 -5.80
N GLU A 83 5.32 32.23 -4.68
CA GLU A 83 6.22 32.88 -3.73
C GLU A 83 7.06 31.87 -2.95
N MET A 84 8.23 32.30 -2.45
CA MET A 84 9.07 31.44 -1.62
C MET A 84 8.28 30.83 -0.46
N PHE A 85 8.67 29.63 -0.05
CA PHE A 85 8.01 28.84 1.01
C PHE A 85 6.58 28.38 0.66
N HIS A 86 6.15 28.50 -0.59
CA HIS A 86 4.87 27.95 -1.07
C HIS A 86 5.07 26.66 -1.88
N CYS A 87 3.97 26.05 -2.32
CA CYS A 87 3.95 24.74 -2.97
C CYS A 87 4.62 23.64 -2.14
N GLY A 88 4.60 23.78 -0.81
CA GLY A 88 5.20 22.82 0.11
C GLY A 88 6.74 22.79 0.07
N THR A 89 7.41 23.78 -0.51
CA THR A 89 8.87 23.83 -0.67
C THR A 89 9.44 25.22 -0.38
N ASP A 90 10.75 25.35 -0.20
CA ASP A 90 11.42 26.66 -0.01
C ASP A 90 11.48 27.45 -1.32
N TYR A 91 11.90 26.76 -2.38
CA TYR A 91 12.19 27.32 -3.70
C TYR A 91 11.25 26.70 -4.75
N PRO A 92 10.05 27.27 -4.93
CA PRO A 92 9.09 26.73 -5.88
C PRO A 92 9.53 26.93 -7.34
N LEU A 93 9.17 25.96 -8.17
CA LEU A 93 9.27 25.99 -9.62
C LEU A 93 7.88 26.21 -10.23
N TYR A 94 7.74 27.23 -11.05
CA TYR A 94 6.51 27.57 -11.77
C TYR A 94 6.79 27.84 -13.25
N LEU A 95 5.80 27.74 -14.12
CA LEU A 95 5.94 28.01 -15.54
C LEU A 95 5.65 29.49 -15.85
N PRO A 96 6.23 30.05 -16.92
CA PRO A 96 5.75 31.31 -17.48
C PRO A 96 4.30 31.23 -17.96
N ASN A 97 3.57 32.35 -17.95
CA ASN A 97 2.19 32.42 -18.41
C ASN A 97 2.02 31.97 -19.87
N GLY A 98 1.02 31.12 -20.15
CA GLY A 98 0.76 30.57 -21.49
C GLY A 98 1.74 29.47 -21.93
N SER A 99 2.36 28.77 -20.98
CA SER A 99 3.30 27.69 -21.25
C SER A 99 2.62 26.39 -21.69
N HIS A 100 1.43 26.09 -21.20
CA HIS A 100 0.72 24.85 -21.51
C HIS A 100 0.23 24.81 -22.96
N PRO A 101 0.34 23.66 -23.65
CA PRO A 101 -0.18 23.50 -25.01
C PRO A 101 -1.72 23.51 -25.01
N THR A 102 -2.32 23.99 -26.10
CA THR A 102 -3.78 24.05 -26.27
C THR A 102 -4.35 22.89 -27.07
N LEU A 103 -3.55 22.25 -27.94
CA LEU A 103 -3.95 21.14 -28.79
C LEU A 103 -3.65 19.79 -28.15
N ASP A 104 -4.62 18.86 -28.19
CA ASP A 104 -4.47 17.51 -27.65
C ASP A 104 -3.37 16.73 -28.37
N GLY A 105 -2.66 15.86 -27.63
CA GLY A 105 -1.55 15.06 -28.14
C GLY A 105 -0.26 15.84 -28.41
N THR A 106 -0.26 17.17 -28.20
CA THR A 106 0.92 18.00 -28.45
C THR A 106 1.85 18.00 -27.26
N ILE A 107 3.13 17.69 -27.51
CA ILE A 107 4.22 17.83 -26.54
C ILE A 107 4.92 19.16 -26.77
N VAL A 108 5.08 19.96 -25.72
CA VAL A 108 5.92 21.16 -25.74
C VAL A 108 6.97 21.09 -24.64
N THR A 109 8.16 21.61 -24.91
CA THR A 109 9.18 21.82 -23.87
C THR A 109 9.13 23.27 -23.41
N ARG A 110 9.15 23.48 -22.08
CA ARG A 110 9.13 24.79 -21.43
C ARG A 110 10.17 24.80 -20.31
N ASN A 111 10.60 26.00 -19.90
CA ASN A 111 11.52 26.16 -18.80
C ASN A 111 10.74 26.65 -17.57
N ALA A 112 10.64 25.81 -16.55
CA ALA A 112 10.14 26.19 -15.24
C ALA A 112 11.17 27.07 -14.52
N CYS A 113 10.70 28.14 -13.89
CA CYS A 113 11.49 29.15 -13.21
C CYS A 113 11.50 28.95 -11.70
N MET A 114 12.69 29.00 -11.10
CA MET A 114 12.87 28.92 -9.65
C MET A 114 12.76 30.30 -9.00
N ARG A 115 11.89 30.43 -8.00
CA ARG A 115 11.75 31.65 -7.19
C ARG A 115 12.78 31.72 -6.07
N VAL A 116 13.59 32.79 -6.03
CA VAL A 116 14.57 33.04 -4.95
C VAL A 116 14.68 34.53 -4.61
N GLY A 117 14.48 34.93 -3.36
CA GLY A 117 14.70 36.29 -2.87
C GLY A 117 13.87 37.33 -3.65
N ALA A 118 14.52 38.27 -4.34
CA ALA A 118 13.87 39.19 -5.29
C ALA A 118 13.88 38.67 -6.74
N ASP A 119 14.70 37.67 -7.04
CA ASP A 119 14.81 37.06 -8.36
C ASP A 119 13.60 36.17 -8.64
N LYS A 120 12.83 36.53 -9.67
CA LYS A 120 11.62 35.79 -10.06
C LYS A 120 11.96 34.47 -10.76
N CYS A 121 13.11 34.39 -11.44
CA CYS A 121 13.57 33.20 -12.14
C CYS A 121 15.09 33.08 -12.02
N LYS A 122 15.56 32.55 -10.89
CA LYS A 122 17.00 32.44 -10.61
C LYS A 122 17.67 31.35 -11.44
N GLU A 123 17.00 30.20 -11.51
CA GLU A 123 17.41 29.04 -12.29
C GLU A 123 16.22 28.52 -13.10
N GLN A 124 16.52 27.77 -14.16
CA GLN A 124 15.54 27.20 -15.07
C GLN A 124 15.67 25.68 -15.15
N TYR A 125 14.53 24.99 -15.18
CA TYR A 125 14.44 23.55 -15.30
C TYR A 125 13.53 23.18 -16.46
N ALA A 126 14.03 22.39 -17.42
CA ALA A 126 13.23 21.99 -18.57
C ALA A 126 12.10 21.04 -18.15
N VAL A 127 10.91 21.25 -18.69
CA VAL A 127 9.72 20.43 -18.46
C VAL A 127 9.08 20.16 -19.81
N GLN A 128 8.80 18.90 -20.13
CA GLN A 128 7.93 18.57 -21.25
C GLN A 128 6.49 18.46 -20.77
N ILE A 129 5.57 19.04 -21.52
CA ILE A 129 4.15 19.10 -21.18
C ILE A 129 3.37 18.49 -22.34
N LEU A 130 2.55 17.49 -22.06
CA LEU A 130 1.67 16.82 -23.01
C LEU A 130 0.22 17.10 -22.62
N LYS A 131 -0.60 17.60 -23.55
CA LYS A 131 -2.05 17.74 -23.33
C LYS A 131 -2.78 16.43 -23.67
N CYS A 132 -3.57 15.93 -22.73
CA CYS A 132 -4.39 14.74 -22.85
C CYS A 132 -5.85 15.10 -22.54
N GLY A 133 -6.56 15.69 -23.51
CA GLY A 133 -7.96 16.11 -23.34
C GLY A 133 -8.12 17.12 -22.20
N THR A 134 -8.63 16.63 -21.06
CA THR A 134 -8.94 17.43 -19.87
C THR A 134 -7.78 17.59 -18.90
N PHE A 135 -6.65 16.92 -19.11
CA PHE A 135 -5.50 16.99 -18.21
C PHE A 135 -4.18 17.15 -18.96
N PHE A 136 -3.12 17.36 -18.19
CA PHE A 136 -1.75 17.45 -18.69
C PHE A 136 -0.88 16.40 -18.02
N LEU A 137 0.12 15.95 -18.77
CA LEU A 137 1.20 15.12 -18.26
C LEU A 137 2.51 15.91 -18.33
N TYR A 138 3.37 15.66 -17.35
CA TYR A 138 4.63 16.38 -17.19
C TYR A 138 5.80 15.40 -17.16
N ASN A 139 6.81 15.66 -17.98
CA ASN A 139 8.12 15.04 -17.87
C ASN A 139 9.06 16.06 -17.21
N LEU A 140 9.48 15.77 -15.99
CA LEU A 140 10.15 16.74 -15.11
C LEU A 140 11.67 16.54 -15.14
N SER A 141 12.42 17.65 -15.15
CA SER A 141 13.87 17.61 -14.90
C SER A 141 14.17 17.47 -13.42
N ARG A 142 15.30 16.87 -13.07
CA ARG A 142 15.73 16.68 -11.68
C ARG A 142 16.25 18.00 -11.08
N PRO A 143 15.66 18.53 -9.98
CA PRO A 143 16.24 19.65 -9.24
C PRO A 143 17.60 19.32 -8.59
N ASN A 144 18.43 20.34 -8.39
CA ASN A 144 19.78 20.18 -7.81
C ASN A 144 19.81 20.18 -6.26
N SER A 145 18.68 20.39 -5.59
CA SER A 145 18.51 20.40 -4.13
C SER A 145 17.15 19.81 -3.72
N CYS A 146 17.02 19.39 -2.47
CA CYS A 146 15.76 18.88 -1.91
C CYS A 146 14.77 19.98 -1.48
N ASP A 147 15.19 21.23 -1.44
CA ASP A 147 14.32 22.35 -1.06
C ASP A 147 13.62 22.99 -2.28
N ILE A 148 13.66 22.30 -3.42
CA ILE A 148 13.12 22.75 -4.71
C ILE A 148 12.04 21.76 -5.17
N ALA A 149 10.84 22.28 -5.49
CA ALA A 149 9.72 21.49 -5.98
C ALA A 149 8.86 22.22 -7.01
N TYR A 150 8.22 21.45 -7.89
CA TYR A 150 7.29 21.93 -8.91
C TYR A 150 5.90 22.21 -8.33
N CYS A 151 5.38 23.40 -8.62
CA CYS A 151 4.07 23.89 -8.19
C CYS A 151 2.94 23.42 -9.10
N PHE A 152 1.84 22.96 -8.52
CA PHE A 152 0.65 22.55 -9.25
C PHE A 152 -0.61 23.09 -8.59
N GLY A 153 -1.41 23.81 -9.38
CA GLY A 153 -2.62 24.49 -8.91
C GLY A 153 -2.38 25.95 -8.54
N GLU A 154 -3.11 26.84 -9.21
CA GLU A 154 -3.11 28.28 -8.97
C GLU A 154 -4.06 28.63 -7.83
N ASN A 155 -3.59 29.39 -6.85
CA ASN A 155 -4.33 29.80 -5.64
C ASN A 155 -4.85 28.62 -4.78
N GLU A 156 -4.28 27.44 -4.98
CA GLU A 156 -4.60 26.23 -4.21
C GLU A 156 -3.86 26.22 -2.87
N THR A 157 -4.59 26.02 -1.78
CA THR A 157 -4.04 25.94 -0.43
C THR A 157 -3.55 24.51 -0.11
N CYS A 158 -2.88 24.34 1.04
CA CYS A 158 -2.42 23.02 1.46
C CYS A 158 -3.61 22.08 1.67
N SER A 159 -3.61 20.99 0.91
CA SER A 159 -4.64 19.95 0.95
C SER A 159 -4.16 18.79 1.84
N LYS A 160 -5.06 18.17 2.60
CA LYS A 160 -4.72 17.16 3.62
C LYS A 160 -4.08 15.91 2.97
N PRO A 161 -3.13 15.22 3.65
CA PRO A 161 -2.54 13.97 3.17
C PRO A 161 -3.59 12.87 2.94
N ASP A 162 -3.39 12.02 1.92
CA ASP A 162 -4.28 10.89 1.65
C ASP A 162 -4.17 9.84 2.78
N PRO A 163 -5.25 9.60 3.55
CA PRO A 163 -5.22 8.64 4.65
C PRO A 163 -5.14 7.18 4.21
N CYS A 164 -5.32 6.90 2.91
CA CYS A 164 -5.12 5.58 2.33
C CYS A 164 -3.65 5.20 2.17
N GLU A 165 -2.71 6.13 2.35
CA GLU A 165 -1.28 5.82 2.45
C GLU A 165 -0.88 5.48 3.89
N GLU A 166 -0.04 4.46 4.08
CA GLU A 166 0.33 3.95 5.43
C GLU A 166 0.96 5.03 6.32
N LYS A 167 1.85 5.85 5.75
CA LYS A 167 2.52 6.95 6.46
C LYS A 167 1.58 8.06 6.97
N ASN A 168 0.37 8.15 6.44
CA ASN A 168 -0.60 9.22 6.75
C ASN A 168 -1.70 8.75 7.71
N ARG A 169 -1.62 7.52 8.23
CA ARG A 169 -2.61 6.93 9.14
C ARG A 169 -1.94 6.11 10.23
N LEU A 170 -2.75 5.67 11.18
CA LEU A 170 -2.36 4.83 12.29
C LEU A 170 -3.12 3.52 12.25
N THR A 171 -2.51 2.46 12.76
CA THR A 171 -3.23 1.21 13.03
C THR A 171 -3.90 1.31 14.39
N LEU A 172 -5.23 1.20 14.43
CA LEU A 172 -5.98 1.02 15.67
C LEU A 172 -6.11 -0.48 15.93
N LEU A 173 -5.37 -1.00 16.90
CA LEU A 173 -5.49 -2.39 17.33
C LEU A 173 -6.81 -2.59 18.08
N VAL A 174 -7.70 -3.40 17.51
CA VAL A 174 -9.03 -3.67 18.02
C VAL A 174 -9.03 -4.96 18.84
N SER A 175 -9.15 -4.82 20.14
CA SER A 175 -9.41 -5.90 21.10
C SER A 175 -10.86 -6.36 21.06
N GLY A 176 -11.14 -7.57 21.54
CA GLY A 176 -12.48 -8.18 21.54
C GLY A 176 -13.54 -7.43 22.34
N ASP A 177 -13.11 -6.69 23.36
CA ASP A 177 -13.95 -5.83 24.15
C ASP A 177 -14.59 -4.70 23.33
N ARG A 178 -14.01 -4.24 22.21
CA ARG A 178 -14.60 -3.21 21.32
C ARG A 178 -15.75 -3.72 20.46
N SER A 179 -16.04 -5.01 20.50
CA SER A 179 -17.06 -5.61 19.66
C SER A 179 -18.48 -5.32 20.17
N THR A 180 -19.43 -5.18 19.25
CA THR A 180 -20.85 -5.06 19.60
C THR A 180 -21.43 -6.29 20.30
N SER A 181 -20.78 -7.46 20.21
CA SER A 181 -21.17 -8.65 20.97
C SER A 181 -20.68 -8.63 22.43
N CYS A 182 -19.71 -7.78 22.76
CA CYS A 182 -19.29 -7.62 24.15
C CYS A 182 -20.31 -6.75 24.88
N LYS A 183 -21.17 -7.37 25.68
CA LYS A 183 -22.16 -6.70 26.55
C LYS A 183 -21.81 -6.98 28.02
N ASP A 184 -21.03 -6.09 28.62
CA ASP A 184 -20.59 -6.21 30.02
C ASP A 184 -20.69 -4.85 30.71
N GLN A 185 -21.60 -4.76 31.68
CA GLN A 185 -21.89 -3.52 32.40
C GLN A 185 -20.78 -3.11 33.36
N SER A 186 -19.88 -4.04 33.72
CA SER A 186 -18.74 -3.78 34.61
C SER A 186 -17.61 -3.03 33.90
N LEU A 187 -17.52 -3.13 32.57
CA LEU A 187 -16.49 -2.47 31.79
C LEU A 187 -16.80 -0.98 31.59
N LYS A 188 -15.81 -0.13 31.92
CA LYS A 188 -15.87 1.34 31.84
C LYS A 188 -14.69 1.91 31.03
N LEU A 189 -14.38 1.28 29.90
CA LEU A 189 -13.25 1.68 29.06
C LEU A 189 -13.58 2.94 28.23
N CYS A 190 -12.54 3.67 27.85
CA CYS A 190 -12.68 5.00 27.23
C CYS A 190 -11.69 5.22 26.09
N ASP A 191 -12.10 5.99 25.08
CA ASP A 191 -11.23 6.54 24.03
C ASP A 191 -10.91 8.03 24.26
N SER A 192 -10.99 8.51 25.51
CA SER A 192 -10.72 9.91 25.89
C SER A 192 -9.27 10.34 25.65
N VAL A 193 -8.34 9.38 25.53
CA VAL A 193 -6.92 9.61 25.21
C VAL A 193 -6.59 9.40 23.73
N LEU A 194 -7.59 9.11 22.89
CA LEU A 194 -7.39 8.93 21.46
C LEU A 194 -6.96 10.25 20.82
N ARG A 195 -5.79 10.27 20.16
CA ARG A 195 -5.35 11.47 19.42
C ARG A 195 -6.17 11.65 18.14
N SER A 196 -6.37 12.91 17.73
CA SER A 196 -6.98 13.22 16.44
C SER A 196 -6.10 12.73 15.29
N SER A 197 -6.57 11.73 14.53
CA SER A 197 -5.83 11.14 13.40
C SER A 197 -6.71 10.24 12.54
N TRP A 198 -6.16 9.82 11.40
CA TRP A 198 -6.73 8.76 10.58
C TRP A 198 -6.33 7.38 11.13
N TYR A 199 -7.31 6.52 11.34
CA TYR A 199 -7.12 5.18 11.88
C TYR A 199 -7.62 4.09 10.91
N ARG A 200 -6.81 3.06 10.70
CA ARG A 200 -7.20 1.77 10.12
C ARG A 200 -7.43 0.78 11.26
N PRO A 201 -8.68 0.40 11.57
CA PRO A 201 -8.97 -0.53 12.66
C PRO A 201 -8.68 -1.96 12.23
N MET A 202 -7.90 -2.69 13.02
CA MET A 202 -7.49 -4.06 12.71
C MET A 202 -7.60 -4.97 13.93
N LYS A 203 -8.14 -6.17 13.74
CA LYS A 203 -8.15 -7.26 14.73
C LYS A 203 -7.45 -8.48 14.13
N ASN A 204 -6.41 -8.98 14.78
CA ASN A 204 -5.63 -10.14 14.30
C ASN A 204 -5.21 -10.02 12.83
N SER A 205 -4.69 -8.84 12.45
CA SER A 205 -4.30 -8.49 11.07
C SER A 205 -5.44 -8.45 10.03
N ILE A 206 -6.70 -8.51 10.47
CA ILE A 206 -7.89 -8.40 9.61
C ILE A 206 -8.53 -7.03 9.84
N ASP A 207 -8.88 -6.35 8.74
CA ASP A 207 -9.62 -5.09 8.79
C ASP A 207 -10.98 -5.28 9.44
N VAL A 208 -11.29 -4.42 10.41
CA VAL A 208 -12.60 -4.42 11.08
C VAL A 208 -13.24 -3.05 10.93
N LYS A 209 -14.56 -3.05 10.78
CA LYS A 209 -15.32 -1.84 10.54
C LYS A 209 -15.98 -1.35 11.82
N MET A 210 -16.20 -0.04 11.88
CA MET A 210 -17.01 0.56 12.93
C MET A 210 -18.43 -0.01 12.83
N ALA A 211 -19.08 -0.23 13.96
CA ALA A 211 -20.48 -0.66 13.93
C ALA A 211 -21.33 0.40 13.19
N SER A 212 -22.02 0.02 12.12
CA SER A 212 -22.86 0.93 11.31
C SER A 212 -24.36 0.82 11.63
N SER A 213 -24.68 0.01 12.62
CA SER A 213 -26.03 -0.17 13.17
C SER A 213 -26.05 0.25 14.62
N CYS A 214 -27.23 0.60 15.11
CA CYS A 214 -27.42 1.01 16.49
C CYS A 214 -26.82 0.01 17.49
N VAL A 215 -26.02 0.51 18.45
CA VAL A 215 -25.38 -0.29 19.49
C VAL A 215 -25.94 0.06 20.86
N GLU A 216 -26.48 -0.94 21.57
CA GLU A 216 -27.06 -0.76 22.90
C GLU A 216 -26.01 -0.36 23.96
N ARG A 217 -26.45 0.43 24.95
CA ARG A 217 -25.66 0.78 26.15
C ARG A 217 -24.97 -0.45 26.76
N TYR A 218 -23.79 -0.26 27.35
CA TYR A 218 -22.97 -1.32 27.96
C TYR A 218 -22.36 -2.31 26.95
N SER A 219 -22.33 -1.95 25.67
CA SER A 219 -21.62 -2.71 24.66
C SER A 219 -20.21 -2.14 24.40
N CYS A 220 -19.37 -2.89 23.69
CA CYS A 220 -18.04 -2.43 23.26
C CYS A 220 -17.10 -2.06 24.43
N GLY A 221 -17.31 -2.71 25.59
CA GLY A 221 -16.49 -2.56 26.78
C GLY A 221 -16.61 -1.18 27.43
N THR A 222 -17.69 -0.46 27.15
CA THR A 222 -17.93 0.89 27.66
C THR A 222 -19.39 1.06 28.07
N GLU A 223 -19.69 2.12 28.79
CA GLU A 223 -21.07 2.45 29.15
C GLU A 223 -21.81 3.08 27.97
N GLU A 224 -21.18 4.04 27.30
CA GLU A 224 -21.78 4.82 26.22
C GLU A 224 -21.07 4.51 24.89
N PRO A 225 -21.50 3.45 24.17
CA PRO A 225 -20.88 3.04 22.93
C PRO A 225 -21.11 4.06 21.81
N ILE A 226 -20.14 4.13 20.90
CA ILE A 226 -20.15 5.02 19.75
C ILE A 226 -20.18 4.20 18.46
N TRP A 227 -21.17 4.44 17.60
CA TRP A 227 -21.39 3.71 16.34
C TRP A 227 -21.63 4.68 15.17
N LEU A 228 -21.31 4.27 13.94
CA LEU A 228 -21.39 5.09 12.74
C LEU A 228 -22.86 5.30 12.35
N LYS A 229 -23.28 6.56 12.19
CA LYS A 229 -24.64 6.92 11.78
C LYS A 229 -24.75 6.91 10.25
N GLY A 230 -25.41 5.89 9.72
CA GLY A 230 -25.71 5.77 8.29
C GLY A 230 -24.98 4.61 7.61
N ALA A 231 -25.15 4.52 6.29
CA ALA A 231 -24.48 3.50 5.49
C ALA A 231 -23.00 3.84 5.30
N GLU A 232 -22.15 2.81 5.28
CA GLU A 232 -20.71 2.97 5.01
C GLU A 232 -20.47 3.53 3.60
N PRO A 233 -19.38 4.30 3.40
CA PRO A 233 -19.01 4.79 2.07
C PRO A 233 -18.73 3.62 1.11
N THR A 234 -19.32 3.68 -0.09
CA THR A 234 -19.08 2.75 -1.19
C THR A 234 -17.73 3.00 -1.86
N LEU A 235 -17.30 2.09 -2.76
CA LEU A 235 -16.06 2.23 -3.53
C LEU A 235 -16.00 3.51 -4.38
N ALA A 236 -17.15 4.11 -4.72
CA ALA A 236 -17.21 5.37 -5.46
C ALA A 236 -16.89 6.59 -4.57
N ASP A 237 -16.96 6.41 -3.25
CA ASP A 237 -17.01 7.50 -2.30
C ASP A 237 -15.62 7.96 -1.88
N LYS A 238 -15.48 9.29 -1.97
CA LYS A 238 -14.34 10.10 -1.55
C LYS A 238 -14.15 9.99 -0.02
N THR A 239 -13.35 10.87 0.56
CA THR A 239 -13.51 11.15 2.00
C THR A 239 -14.90 11.74 2.23
N VAL A 240 -15.68 11.12 3.11
CA VAL A 240 -17.06 11.52 3.43
C VAL A 240 -17.13 12.04 4.86
N ASP A 241 -17.71 13.22 5.04
CA ASP A 241 -18.07 13.71 6.37
C ASP A 241 -19.30 12.94 6.86
N MET A 242 -19.20 12.32 8.03
CA MET A 242 -20.23 11.48 8.62
C MET A 242 -20.42 11.83 10.09
N LYS A 243 -21.49 11.31 10.67
CA LYS A 243 -21.75 11.40 12.11
C LYS A 243 -21.52 10.04 12.76
N ALA A 244 -20.95 10.04 13.95
CA ALA A 244 -20.99 8.91 14.86
C ALA A 244 -21.97 9.21 15.99
N CYS A 245 -22.80 8.24 16.35
CA CYS A 245 -23.81 8.34 17.39
C CYS A 245 -23.29 7.76 18.70
N VAL A 246 -23.52 8.48 19.79
CA VAL A 246 -23.33 7.99 21.15
C VAL A 246 -24.68 7.52 21.71
N THR A 247 -24.71 6.32 22.29
CA THR A 247 -25.89 5.79 22.97
C THR A 247 -25.79 6.04 24.48
N VAL A 248 -26.67 6.90 24.99
CA VAL A 248 -26.72 7.40 26.38
C VAL A 248 -28.07 7.11 27.04
N ALA A 249 -29.11 6.72 26.30
CA ALA A 249 -30.41 6.45 26.91
C ALA A 249 -30.35 5.35 27.97
N LYS A 250 -31.07 5.57 29.07
CA LYS A 250 -31.22 4.61 30.19
C LYS A 250 -32.40 3.64 29.99
N SER A 251 -33.27 3.90 29.00
CA SER A 251 -34.52 3.15 28.77
C SER A 251 -34.31 1.77 28.12
N GLY A 252 -33.07 1.29 27.97
CA GLY A 252 -32.74 0.01 27.35
C GLY A 252 -32.92 -0.02 25.82
N ALA A 253 -33.60 0.97 25.24
CA ALA A 253 -33.72 1.15 23.80
C ALA A 253 -32.47 1.82 23.23
N CYS A 254 -31.99 1.34 22.08
CA CYS A 254 -30.87 1.94 21.40
C CYS A 254 -31.25 3.29 20.76
N SER A 255 -30.42 4.30 20.96
CA SER A 255 -30.66 5.69 20.55
C SER A 255 -29.37 6.38 20.12
N CYS A 256 -29.52 7.47 19.36
CA CYS A 256 -28.44 8.40 19.03
C CYS A 256 -28.67 9.69 19.81
N ASP A 257 -28.18 9.73 21.05
CA ASP A 257 -28.46 10.84 21.98
C ASP A 257 -27.47 11.99 21.80
N MET A 258 -26.26 11.69 21.32
CA MET A 258 -25.25 12.67 20.94
C MET A 258 -24.60 12.27 19.63
N GLU A 259 -24.12 13.28 18.88
CA GLU A 259 -23.41 13.07 17.62
C GLU A 259 -21.99 13.62 17.69
N ILE A 260 -21.06 12.90 17.08
CA ILE A 260 -19.66 13.27 16.91
C ILE A 260 -19.39 13.37 15.41
N ASP A 261 -18.83 14.50 14.98
CA ASP A 261 -18.35 14.66 13.61
C ASP A 261 -17.11 13.81 13.36
N ILE A 262 -17.17 12.96 12.32
CA ILE A 262 -16.06 12.12 11.88
C ILE A 262 -15.94 12.18 10.36
N GLN A 263 -14.80 11.71 9.85
CA GLN A 263 -14.62 11.51 8.41
C GLN A 263 -14.30 10.05 8.14
N VAL A 264 -14.83 9.50 7.04
CA VAL A 264 -14.57 8.12 6.62
C VAL A 264 -14.08 8.11 5.19
N ARG A 265 -13.02 7.35 4.91
CA ARG A 265 -12.49 7.17 3.55
C ARG A 265 -12.42 5.67 3.24
N ASN A 266 -12.94 5.29 2.08
CA ASN A 266 -12.81 3.95 1.55
C ASN A 266 -11.52 3.84 0.72
N CYS A 267 -10.60 2.99 1.16
CA CYS A 267 -9.29 2.76 0.53
C CYS A 267 -9.30 1.50 -0.34
N SER A 268 -10.43 1.23 -1.00
CA SER A 268 -10.74 0.04 -1.77
C SER A 268 -10.93 -1.24 -0.94
N SER A 269 -9.90 -1.68 -0.20
CA SER A 269 -9.94 -2.94 0.55
C SER A 269 -10.22 -2.77 2.06
N TYR A 270 -10.07 -1.55 2.58
CA TYR A 270 -10.34 -1.22 3.99
C TYR A 270 -10.90 0.20 4.11
N LEU A 271 -11.52 0.47 5.26
CA LEU A 271 -11.97 1.81 5.63
C LEU A 271 -10.97 2.43 6.62
N VAL A 272 -10.75 3.74 6.47
CA VAL A 272 -10.05 4.55 7.46
C VAL A 272 -10.98 5.61 8.02
N TYR A 273 -10.82 5.91 9.30
CA TYR A 273 -11.69 6.79 10.06
C TYR A 273 -10.86 7.91 10.68
N ASN A 274 -11.24 9.16 10.44
CA ASN A 274 -10.68 10.30 11.15
C ASN A 274 -11.39 10.44 12.48
N LEU A 275 -10.72 10.03 13.57
CA LEU A 275 -11.30 9.93 14.91
C LEU A 275 -10.53 10.84 15.87
N SER A 276 -11.23 11.37 16.87
CA SER A 276 -10.67 12.16 17.96
C SER A 276 -11.07 11.59 19.33
N SER A 277 -10.45 12.13 20.38
CA SER A 277 -10.80 11.83 21.77
C SER A 277 -12.31 11.94 22.00
N THR A 278 -12.86 10.99 22.77
CA THR A 278 -14.28 11.01 23.10
C THR A 278 -14.63 12.17 24.03
N PRO A 279 -15.84 12.76 23.91
CA PRO A 279 -16.28 13.88 24.77
C PRO A 279 -16.35 13.55 26.27
N SER A 280 -16.62 12.28 26.61
CA SER A 280 -16.72 11.81 27.99
C SER A 280 -16.04 10.45 28.19
N CYS A 281 -16.09 9.95 29.42
CA CYS A 281 -15.62 8.62 29.83
C CYS A 281 -16.62 8.12 30.91
N PRO A 282 -17.29 6.95 30.71
CA PRO A 282 -16.96 5.88 29.77
C PRO A 282 -17.66 5.96 28.42
N GLN A 283 -16.87 6.30 27.37
CA GLN A 283 -17.27 6.32 25.96
C GLN A 283 -16.19 5.74 25.05
N ARG A 284 -16.58 4.94 24.05
CA ARG A 284 -15.63 4.25 23.16
C ARG A 284 -16.22 3.96 21.78
N TYR A 285 -15.39 4.05 20.73
CA TYR A 285 -15.78 3.65 19.37
C TYR A 285 -15.87 2.13 19.25
N CYS A 286 -17.01 1.64 18.77
CA CYS A 286 -17.31 0.23 18.55
C CYS A 286 -16.75 -0.28 17.23
N PHE A 287 -16.01 -1.39 17.27
CA PHE A 287 -15.45 -2.03 16.09
C PHE A 287 -15.71 -3.53 16.09
N GLY A 288 -16.25 -4.03 14.98
CA GLY A 288 -16.52 -5.45 14.76
C GLY A 288 -17.72 -6.01 15.53
N GLN A 289 -18.25 -7.12 15.03
CA GLN A 289 -19.48 -7.75 15.54
C GLN A 289 -19.23 -9.02 16.38
N LYS A 290 -18.00 -9.52 16.40
CA LYS A 290 -17.61 -10.72 17.17
C LYS A 290 -16.37 -10.46 18.02
N GLY A 291 -16.51 -10.57 19.33
CA GLY A 291 -15.43 -10.44 20.30
C GLY A 291 -15.89 -10.79 21.72
N GLN A 292 -14.94 -11.25 22.53
CA GLN A 292 -15.17 -11.51 23.95
C GLN A 292 -14.83 -10.27 24.76
N CYS A 293 -15.62 -9.97 25.80
CA CYS A 293 -15.36 -8.84 26.71
C CYS A 293 -14.05 -8.97 27.47
N HIS A 294 -13.70 -10.19 27.86
CA HIS A 294 -12.43 -10.51 28.49
C HIS A 294 -11.63 -11.38 27.52
N GLU A 295 -10.97 -10.74 26.57
CA GLU A 295 -9.90 -11.44 25.86
C GLU A 295 -8.75 -11.62 26.85
N ASN A 296 -8.45 -12.88 27.19
CA ASN A 296 -7.20 -13.19 27.88
C ASN A 296 -6.07 -12.72 26.95
N VAL A 297 -5.29 -11.74 27.40
CA VAL A 297 -4.12 -11.18 26.70
C VAL A 297 -3.06 -12.25 26.36
N TYR A 298 -3.25 -13.50 26.81
CA TYR A 298 -2.42 -14.67 26.55
C TYR A 298 -2.73 -15.47 25.26
N ASP A 299 -3.72 -15.11 24.43
CA ASP A 299 -4.05 -15.88 23.21
C ASP A 299 -3.57 -15.23 21.89
N SER A 300 -2.45 -14.48 21.93
CA SER A 300 -1.75 -14.04 20.71
C SER A 300 -1.01 -15.18 19.97
N ASN A 301 -1.08 -16.41 20.49
CA ASN A 301 -0.42 -17.60 19.95
C ASN A 301 -1.40 -18.75 19.64
N SER A 302 -2.62 -18.45 19.21
CA SER A 302 -3.60 -19.49 18.81
C SER A 302 -3.14 -20.41 17.66
N MET A 303 -2.00 -20.10 17.01
CA MET A 303 -1.33 -20.98 16.04
C MET A 303 -0.72 -22.26 16.68
N TRP A 304 -0.60 -22.33 18.00
CA TRP A 304 0.02 -23.47 18.71
C TRP A 304 -0.96 -24.32 19.51
N LYS A 305 -2.29 -24.10 19.37
CA LYS A 305 -3.30 -24.73 20.22
C LYS A 305 -3.63 -26.20 19.87
N GLU A 306 -3.09 -26.73 18.77
CA GLU A 306 -3.17 -28.17 18.46
C GLU A 306 -1.82 -28.74 17.98
N PRO A 307 -0.87 -28.98 18.92
CA PRO A 307 0.40 -29.65 18.58
C PRO A 307 0.16 -31.05 18.00
N SER A 308 -0.97 -31.69 18.31
CA SER A 308 -1.41 -32.95 17.71
C SER A 308 -1.54 -32.86 16.19
N LYS A 309 -2.15 -31.81 15.64
CA LYS A 309 -2.33 -31.66 14.18
C LYS A 309 -1.02 -31.37 13.47
N ILE A 310 -0.14 -30.54 14.04
CA ILE A 310 1.17 -30.24 13.45
C ILE A 310 2.07 -31.49 13.47
N VAL A 311 2.06 -32.24 14.57
CA VAL A 311 2.79 -33.50 14.69
C VAL A 311 2.24 -34.55 13.72
N LEU A 312 0.92 -34.65 13.57
CA LEU A 312 0.27 -35.54 12.59
C LEU A 312 0.61 -35.16 11.13
N ILE A 313 0.59 -33.88 10.79
CA ILE A 313 0.96 -33.40 9.44
C ILE A 313 2.45 -33.64 9.19
N SER A 314 3.30 -33.39 10.18
CA SER A 314 4.75 -33.62 10.07
C SER A 314 5.08 -35.11 9.93
N LEU A 315 4.43 -35.97 10.71
CA LEU A 315 4.54 -37.43 10.58
C LEU A 315 4.04 -37.90 9.22
N ALA A 316 2.90 -37.39 8.74
CA ALA A 316 2.39 -37.73 7.41
C ALA A 316 3.35 -37.31 6.29
N MET A 317 3.95 -36.12 6.37
CA MET A 317 4.95 -35.64 5.40
C MET A 317 6.22 -36.50 5.40
N VAL A 318 6.71 -36.91 6.58
CA VAL A 318 7.87 -37.80 6.70
C VAL A 318 7.57 -39.18 6.11
N ILE A 319 6.37 -39.73 6.36
CA ILE A 319 5.94 -41.01 5.77
C ILE A 319 5.87 -40.91 4.25
N VAL A 320 5.28 -39.83 3.70
CA VAL A 320 5.21 -39.62 2.24
C VAL A 320 6.62 -39.53 1.63
N LEU A 321 7.54 -38.79 2.25
CA LEU A 321 8.92 -38.68 1.79
C LEU A 321 9.63 -40.04 1.83
N ALA A 322 9.47 -40.82 2.89
CA ALA A 322 10.05 -42.16 2.99
C ALA A 322 9.50 -43.10 1.91
N LEU A 323 8.19 -43.05 1.62
CA LEU A 323 7.57 -43.83 0.55
C LEU A 323 8.10 -43.44 -0.82
N LEU A 324 8.31 -42.15 -1.09
CA LEU A 324 8.90 -41.67 -2.34
C LEU A 324 10.36 -42.14 -2.52
N VAL A 325 11.15 -42.15 -1.44
CA VAL A 325 12.53 -42.67 -1.46
C VAL A 325 12.54 -44.18 -1.72
N ILE A 326 11.67 -44.95 -1.06
CA ILE A 326 11.55 -46.40 -1.28
C ILE A 326 11.11 -46.69 -2.72
N LEU A 327 10.15 -45.95 -3.25
CA LEU A 327 9.70 -46.08 -4.63
C LEU A 327 10.84 -45.76 -5.61
N GLY A 328 11.61 -44.70 -5.35
CA GLY A 328 12.81 -44.37 -6.12
C GLY A 328 13.87 -45.48 -6.09
N PHE A 329 14.12 -46.09 -4.93
CA PHE A 329 15.04 -47.21 -4.79
C PHE A 329 14.56 -48.48 -5.51
N MET A 330 13.26 -48.78 -5.42
CA MET A 330 12.64 -49.90 -6.13
C MET A 330 12.73 -49.72 -7.65
N ILE A 331 12.49 -48.50 -8.15
CA ILE A 331 12.66 -48.14 -9.56
C ILE A 331 14.14 -48.27 -9.98
N HIS A 332 15.07 -47.76 -9.17
CA HIS A 332 16.50 -47.88 -9.43
C HIS A 332 16.96 -49.35 -9.49
N LYS A 333 16.52 -50.19 -8.55
CA LYS A 333 16.86 -51.62 -8.50
C LYS A 333 16.24 -52.43 -9.65
N ASN A 334 15.07 -52.03 -10.16
CA ASN A 334 14.44 -52.66 -11.32
C ASN A 334 15.12 -52.26 -12.64
N ILE A 335 15.67 -51.04 -12.73
CA ILE A 335 16.37 -50.55 -13.92
C ILE A 335 17.81 -51.08 -13.97
N PHE A 336 18.48 -51.21 -12.81
CA PHE A 336 19.89 -51.61 -12.71
C PHE A 336 20.06 -53.04 -12.18
N ARG A 337 19.40 -54.04 -12.80
CA ARG A 337 19.80 -55.45 -12.62
C ARG A 337 21.06 -55.73 -13.47
N PRO A 338 22.22 -56.03 -12.88
CA PRO A 338 23.39 -56.38 -13.66
C PRO A 338 23.24 -57.78 -14.27
N VAL A 339 23.37 -57.87 -15.60
CA VAL A 339 23.52 -59.16 -16.30
C VAL A 339 24.90 -59.71 -15.97
N VAL A 340 24.94 -60.87 -15.31
CA VAL A 340 26.18 -61.57 -14.94
C VAL A 340 26.93 -61.98 -16.22
N LYS A 341 28.15 -61.47 -16.41
CA LYS A 341 29.15 -62.05 -17.32
C LYS A 341 30.29 -62.63 -16.50
N VAL A 342 30.45 -63.94 -16.61
CA VAL A 342 31.55 -64.72 -16.03
C VAL A 342 32.83 -64.46 -16.83
N ASN A 343 33.94 -64.21 -16.14
CA ASN A 343 35.26 -64.57 -16.66
C ASN A 343 36.28 -64.77 -15.53
N VAL A 344 37.32 -65.52 -15.86
CA VAL A 344 38.03 -66.48 -15.01
C VAL A 344 39.47 -66.02 -14.66
N GLN A 345 39.90 -66.35 -13.43
CA GLN A 345 41.30 -66.52 -12.92
C GLN A 345 42.24 -65.29 -12.76
N PRO A 346 43.39 -65.42 -12.05
CA PRO A 346 43.65 -66.11 -10.76
C PRO A 346 44.58 -65.33 -9.78
N SER A 347 44.63 -65.81 -8.52
CA SER A 347 45.71 -65.80 -7.49
C SER A 347 46.83 -64.74 -7.52
N ILE A 348 47.19 -64.13 -6.39
CA ILE A 348 48.28 -64.58 -5.50
C ILE A 348 48.16 -63.92 -4.10
N LYS A 349 48.59 -64.66 -3.08
CA LYS A 349 48.64 -64.37 -1.63
C LYS A 349 49.85 -63.51 -1.22
N GLU A 350 49.72 -62.69 -0.17
CA GLU A 350 50.64 -62.59 1.00
C GLU A 350 50.08 -61.59 2.05
N LYS A 351 49.64 -62.05 3.24
CA LYS A 351 50.31 -61.96 4.57
C LYS A 351 50.85 -60.55 4.89
N ASP A 352 50.16 -59.73 5.70
CA ASP A 352 50.00 -59.78 7.17
C ASP A 352 51.33 -59.70 7.95
N ASN A 353 51.63 -58.53 8.53
CA ASN A 353 51.86 -58.38 9.98
C ASN A 353 52.28 -56.95 10.40
N ARG A 354 51.69 -56.55 11.54
CA ARG A 354 52.28 -55.89 12.72
C ARG A 354 52.59 -54.39 12.75
N ASP A 355 51.97 -53.81 13.79
CA ASP A 355 52.55 -52.99 14.87
C ASP A 355 53.27 -51.69 14.50
N ALA A 356 53.25 -50.62 15.28
CA ALA A 356 52.46 -50.10 16.38
C ALA A 356 53.09 -48.71 16.66
N ASN A 357 52.27 -47.77 17.12
CA ASN A 357 52.63 -46.69 18.04
C ASN A 357 53.54 -45.53 17.53
N LEU A 358 53.01 -44.29 17.60
CA LEU A 358 53.68 -43.18 18.32
C LEU A 358 52.71 -41.99 18.50
N ASP A 359 52.34 -41.73 19.75
CA ASP A 359 51.83 -40.43 20.21
C ASP A 359 52.97 -39.40 20.22
N ASP A 360 52.72 -38.16 19.77
CA ASP A 360 53.06 -36.96 20.55
C ASP A 360 52.54 -35.65 19.92
N ILE A 361 51.74 -34.93 20.73
CA ILE A 361 51.86 -33.52 21.13
C ILE A 361 52.15 -32.46 20.03
N ILE A 362 51.28 -31.45 19.93
CA ILE A 362 51.59 -30.01 20.18
C ILE A 362 50.28 -29.18 20.19
N LYS A 363 50.17 -28.35 21.22
CA LYS A 363 49.09 -27.42 21.57
C LYS A 363 49.37 -25.99 20.99
N PRO A 364 48.49 -24.99 21.19
CA PRO A 364 47.99 -24.10 20.13
C PRO A 364 48.70 -22.74 20.05
N LYS A 365 48.25 -21.93 19.09
CA LYS A 365 48.29 -20.46 19.15
C LYS A 365 46.90 -19.89 18.93
#